data_AF-A0A4P5XB37-F1
#
_entry.id   AF-A0A4P5XB37-F1
#
_cell.length_a   1.000
_cell.length_b   1.000
_cell.length_c   1.000
_cell.angle_alpha   90.00
_cell.angle_beta   90.00
_cell.angle_gamma   90.00
#
_symmetry.space_group_name_H-M   'P 1'
#
loop_
_entity.id
_entity.type
_entity.pdbx_description
1 polymer ?
#
loop_
_entity_poly.entity_id
_entity_poly.type
_entity_poly.pdbx_seq_one_letter_code
_entity_poly.pdbx_strand_id
1 'polypeptide(L)'
;MTAAGFHHRNTSGLDMFVEHPDASARDAVYVLLVGTVERGGEPNPDILPAVRTDDLQTVALETLVRMKLNACRRKDQVHILDMLSLGMIDASWLDRYPEPLRQRLQQLLDDPDG
;
A
#
# COMPACT_ATOMS: atom_id res chain seq x y z
N MET A 1 17.81 6.93 13.40
CA MET A 1 16.66 7.85 13.28
C MET A 1 16.63 8.94 14.35
N THR A 2 17.06 8.67 15.60
CA THR A 2 17.08 9.71 16.66
C THR A 2 17.93 10.93 16.31
N ALA A 3 19.06 10.75 15.64
CA ALA A 3 19.89 11.86 15.14
C ALA A 3 19.19 12.74 14.08
N ALA A 4 18.13 12.23 13.44
CA ALA A 4 17.28 12.96 12.51
C ALA A 4 15.99 13.50 13.18
N GLY A 5 15.90 13.45 14.52
CA GLY A 5 14.74 13.94 15.27
C GLY A 5 13.59 12.93 15.44
N PHE A 6 13.80 11.67 15.07
CA PHE A 6 12.75 10.65 15.14
C PHE A 6 13.03 9.56 16.17
N HIS A 7 12.05 9.29 17.03
CA HIS A 7 12.06 8.25 18.03
C HIS A 7 11.38 6.99 17.50
N HIS A 8 12.07 5.86 17.61
CA HIS A 8 11.49 4.56 17.27
C HIS A 8 10.46 4.14 18.33
N ARG A 9 9.35 3.60 17.85
CA ARG A 9 8.29 3.01 18.65
C ARG A 9 7.79 1.75 17.94
N ASN A 10 7.49 0.70 18.71
CA ASN A 10 6.79 -0.46 18.19
C ASN A 10 5.40 -0.51 18.82
N THR A 11 4.34 -0.69 18.03
CA THR A 11 2.97 -0.84 18.55
C THR A 11 2.24 -1.90 17.74
N SER A 12 1.72 -2.92 18.43
CA SER A 12 1.04 -4.07 17.81
C SER A 12 1.89 -4.78 16.73
N GLY A 13 3.22 -4.78 16.87
CA GLY A 13 4.15 -5.39 15.91
C GLY A 13 4.51 -4.50 14.73
N LEU A 14 4.00 -3.26 14.66
CA LEU A 14 4.39 -2.29 13.63
C LEU A 14 5.50 -1.37 14.16
N ASP A 15 6.60 -1.29 13.41
CA ASP A 15 7.67 -0.33 13.64
C ASP A 15 7.29 1.04 13.07
N MET A 16 7.39 2.07 13.90
CA MET A 16 7.06 3.44 13.53
C MET A 16 8.04 4.44 14.14
N PHE A 17 8.11 5.61 13.53
CA PHE A 17 8.99 6.69 13.95
C PHE A 17 8.17 7.95 14.25
N VAL A 18 8.30 8.48 15.47
CA VAL A 18 7.56 9.66 15.95
C VAL A 18 8.52 10.81 16.25
N GLU A 19 8.08 12.06 16.10
CA GLU A 19 8.94 13.25 16.29
C GLU A 19 9.34 13.47 17.76
N HIS A 20 8.51 13.03 18.71
CA HIS A 20 8.82 13.07 20.13
C HIS A 20 8.22 11.84 20.85
N PRO A 21 8.73 11.46 22.04
CA PRO A 21 8.33 10.22 22.73
C PRO A 21 6.81 10.10 22.98
N ASP A 22 6.16 11.23 23.26
CA ASP A 22 4.73 11.30 23.57
C ASP A 22 3.83 11.53 22.34
N ALA A 23 4.38 11.55 21.12
CA ALA A 23 3.59 11.86 19.93
C ALA A 23 2.59 10.74 19.61
N SER A 24 1.51 11.13 18.93
CA SER A 24 0.48 10.21 18.50
C SER A 24 1.02 9.24 17.46
N ALA A 25 0.62 7.96 17.54
CA ALA A 25 0.89 6.99 16.48
C ALA A 25 0.29 7.40 15.13
N ARG A 26 -0.70 8.30 15.12
CA ARG A 26 -1.31 8.86 13.90
C ARG A 26 -0.36 9.75 13.10
N ASP A 27 0.59 10.38 13.78
CA ASP A 27 1.56 11.30 13.19
C ASP A 27 2.90 10.59 12.90
N ALA A 28 2.94 9.27 13.13
CA ALA A 28 4.16 8.50 12.97
C ALA A 28 4.45 8.22 11.49
N VAL A 29 5.73 8.21 11.14
CA VAL A 29 6.22 7.64 9.89
C VAL A 29 6.25 6.12 10.05
N TYR A 30 5.44 5.43 9.25
CA TYR A 30 5.41 3.98 9.20
C TYR A 30 6.36 3.46 8.11
N VAL A 31 7.17 2.46 8.45
CA VAL A 31 8.13 1.83 7.51
C VAL A 31 7.67 0.43 7.17
N LEU A 32 7.43 0.22 5.88
CA LEU A 32 7.16 -1.10 5.30
C LEU A 32 8.45 -1.62 4.66
N LEU A 33 8.81 -2.86 4.97
CA LEU A 33 9.98 -3.50 4.41
C LEU A 33 9.58 -4.34 3.18
N VAL A 34 10.39 -4.26 2.12
CA VAL A 34 10.21 -5.12 0.94
C VAL A 34 10.37 -6.59 1.36
N GLY A 35 9.52 -7.46 0.84
CA GLY A 35 9.57 -8.89 1.12
C GLY A 35 8.94 -9.30 2.46
N THR A 36 8.51 -8.37 3.32
CA THR A 36 7.75 -8.72 4.53
C THR A 36 6.29 -8.96 4.20
N VAL A 37 5.71 -10.00 4.79
CA VAL A 37 4.29 -10.34 4.60
C VAL A 37 3.46 -9.59 5.62
N GLU A 38 2.59 -8.71 5.13
CA GLU A 38 1.53 -8.13 5.95
C GLU A 38 0.40 -9.14 6.13
N ARG A 39 -0.39 -8.99 7.20
CA ARG A 39 -1.41 -9.98 7.58
C ARG A 39 -2.37 -10.29 6.42
N GLY A 40 -2.37 -11.55 5.99
CA GLY A 40 -3.33 -12.09 5.00
C GLY A 40 -3.09 -11.61 3.57
N GLY A 41 -1.91 -11.07 3.27
CA GLY A 41 -1.51 -10.65 1.92
C GLY A 41 -0.33 -11.45 1.37
N GLU A 42 0.32 -10.90 0.35
CA GLU A 42 1.60 -11.36 -0.18
C GLU A 42 2.77 -10.54 0.41
N PRO A 43 4.03 -10.97 0.22
CA PRO A 43 5.20 -10.15 0.56
C PRO A 43 5.13 -8.78 -0.10
N ASN A 44 5.45 -7.71 0.65
CA ASN A 44 5.48 -6.35 0.11
C ASN A 44 6.36 -6.29 -1.15
N PRO A 45 5.86 -5.76 -2.27
CA PRO A 45 6.62 -5.72 -3.51
C PRO A 45 7.78 -4.75 -3.40
N ASP A 46 8.78 -4.94 -4.26
CA ASP A 46 9.77 -3.91 -4.50
C ASP A 46 9.08 -2.66 -5.09
N ILE A 47 9.64 -1.49 -4.79
CA ILE A 47 9.21 -0.20 -5.37
C ILE A 47 9.85 0.05 -6.74
N LEU A 48 10.81 -0.79 -7.13
CA LEU A 48 11.45 -0.77 -8.44
C LEU A 48 10.72 -1.66 -9.46
N PRO A 49 10.65 -1.25 -10.74
CA PRO A 49 11.19 0.00 -11.28
C PRO A 49 10.37 1.22 -10.84
N ALA A 50 11.06 2.29 -10.46
CA ALA A 50 10.44 3.58 -10.19
C ALA A 50 10.20 4.33 -11.51
N VAL A 51 9.06 5.02 -11.59
CA VAL A 51 8.71 5.93 -12.67
C VAL A 51 9.16 7.33 -12.26
N ARG A 52 9.82 8.06 -13.16
CA ARG A 52 10.15 9.47 -12.94
C ARG A 52 9.06 10.35 -13.55
N THR A 53 8.60 11.31 -12.75
CA THR A 53 7.67 12.35 -13.18
C THR A 53 8.19 13.67 -12.64
N ASP A 54 8.55 14.61 -13.52
CA ASP A 54 9.22 15.86 -13.17
C ASP A 54 10.42 15.64 -12.23
N ASP A 55 10.40 16.27 -11.05
CA ASP A 55 11.43 16.17 -10.02
C ASP A 55 11.16 15.04 -9.00
N LEU A 56 10.15 14.19 -9.25
CA LEU A 56 9.69 13.13 -8.35
C LEU A 56 9.97 11.74 -8.91
N GLN A 57 10.25 10.81 -8.00
CA GLN A 57 10.21 9.37 -8.26
C GLN A 57 8.95 8.79 -7.64
N THR A 58 8.17 8.09 -8.46
CA THR A 58 6.92 7.45 -8.08
C THR A 58 6.99 5.96 -8.37
N VAL A 59 6.16 5.16 -7.69
CA VAL A 59 6.00 3.74 -8.04
C VAL A 59 5.24 3.59 -9.35
N ALA A 60 5.48 2.50 -10.07
CA ALA A 60 4.64 2.13 -11.22
C ALA A 60 3.18 1.89 -10.78
N LEU A 61 2.21 2.19 -11.64
CA LEU A 61 0.79 2.03 -11.33
C LEU A 61 0.45 0.59 -10.90
N GLU A 62 1.00 -0.41 -11.59
CA GLU A 62 0.79 -1.81 -11.25
C GLU A 62 1.29 -2.16 -9.84
N THR A 63 2.47 -1.65 -9.47
CA THR A 63 3.04 -1.78 -8.12
C THR A 63 2.16 -1.07 -7.10
N LEU A 64 1.67 0.13 -7.40
CA LEU A 64 0.77 0.86 -6.51
C LEU A 64 -0.53 0.08 -6.24
N VAL A 65 -1.15 -0.48 -7.27
CA VAL A 65 -2.37 -1.28 -7.15
C VAL A 65 -2.09 -2.55 -6.35
N ARG A 66 -0.96 -3.23 -6.61
CA ARG A 66 -0.50 -4.38 -5.81
C ARG A 66 -0.38 -4.03 -4.32
N MET A 67 0.29 -2.92 -3.99
CA MET A 67 0.42 -2.44 -2.61
C MET A 67 -0.92 -2.13 -1.96
N LYS A 68 -1.86 -1.50 -2.69
CA LYS A 68 -3.21 -1.20 -2.19
C LYS A 68 -4.04 -2.45 -1.96
N LEU A 69 -4.02 -3.40 -2.91
CA LEU A 69 -4.66 -4.71 -2.75
C LEU A 69 -4.05 -5.48 -1.59
N ASN A 70 -2.74 -5.37 -1.36
CA ASN A 70 -2.06 -6.03 -0.25
C ASN A 70 -2.52 -5.47 1.12
N ALA A 71 -2.59 -4.14 1.23
CA ALA A 71 -3.05 -3.46 2.45
C ALA A 71 -4.55 -3.63 2.71
N CYS A 72 -5.37 -3.67 1.66
CA CYS A 72 -6.81 -3.93 1.68
C CYS A 72 -7.61 -3.15 2.74
N ARG A 73 -7.22 -1.91 3.04
CA ARG A 73 -8.01 -1.02 3.92
C ARG A 73 -9.14 -0.39 3.10
N ARG A 74 -10.22 0.05 3.74
CA ARG A 74 -11.35 0.69 3.02
C ARG A 74 -10.90 1.86 2.14
N LYS A 75 -9.95 2.69 2.59
CA LYS A 75 -9.37 3.76 1.76
C LYS A 75 -8.64 3.24 0.52
N ASP A 76 -7.99 2.09 0.62
CA ASP A 76 -7.25 1.49 -0.49
C ASP A 76 -8.22 0.90 -1.52
N GLN A 77 -9.32 0.31 -1.06
CA GLN A 77 -10.44 -0.14 -1.90
C GLN A 77 -11.06 1.02 -2.68
N VAL A 78 -11.39 2.14 -1.99
CA VAL A 78 -11.94 3.34 -2.64
C VAL A 78 -11.01 3.86 -3.73
N HIS A 79 -9.70 3.98 -3.46
CA HIS A 79 -8.74 4.40 -4.49
C HIS A 79 -8.70 3.47 -5.70
N ILE A 80 -8.85 2.15 -5.52
CA ILE A 80 -8.88 1.18 -6.61
C ILE A 80 -10.18 1.33 -7.42
N LEU A 81 -11.31 1.52 -6.75
CA LEU A 81 -12.60 1.79 -7.40
C LEU A 81 -12.56 3.07 -8.23
N ASP A 82 -11.92 4.13 -7.72
CA ASP A 82 -11.71 5.36 -8.49
C ASP A 82 -10.87 5.10 -9.75
N MET A 83 -9.76 4.35 -9.63
CA MET A 83 -8.92 3.97 -10.78
C MET A 83 -9.70 3.14 -11.82
N LEU A 84 -10.56 2.22 -11.37
CA LEU A 84 -11.47 1.46 -12.23
C LEU A 84 -12.47 2.38 -12.95
N SER A 85 -13.10 3.29 -12.21
CA SER A 85 -14.10 4.23 -12.76
C SER A 85 -13.53 5.16 -13.83
N LEU A 86 -12.24 5.51 -13.71
CA LEU A 86 -11.51 6.34 -14.65
C LEU A 86 -10.89 5.52 -15.81
N GLY A 87 -11.03 4.19 -15.80
CA GLY A 87 -10.44 3.30 -16.80
C GLY A 87 -8.92 3.23 -16.76
N MET A 88 -8.30 3.61 -15.64
CA MET A 88 -6.84 3.50 -15.46
C MET A 88 -6.40 2.04 -15.30
N ILE A 89 -7.29 1.22 -14.74
CA ILE A 89 -7.16 -0.23 -14.60
C ILE A 89 -8.50 -0.87 -14.95
N ASP A 90 -8.51 -2.18 -15.21
CA ASP A 90 -9.72 -2.92 -15.60
C ASP A 90 -9.64 -4.41 -15.20
N ALA A 91 -10.65 -5.19 -15.58
CA ALA A 91 -10.70 -6.63 -15.27
C ALA A 91 -9.54 -7.44 -15.88
N SER A 92 -8.84 -6.95 -16.90
CA SER A 92 -7.65 -7.64 -17.45
C SER A 92 -6.49 -7.70 -16.45
N TRP A 93 -6.55 -6.88 -15.39
CA TRP A 93 -5.52 -6.87 -14.35
C TRP A 93 -5.64 -8.03 -13.36
N LEU A 94 -6.75 -8.77 -13.34
CA LEU A 94 -6.93 -9.93 -12.46
C LEU A 94 -5.82 -10.98 -12.64
N ASP A 95 -5.38 -11.20 -13.88
CA ASP A 95 -4.34 -12.17 -14.20
C ASP A 95 -2.92 -11.71 -13.83
N ARG A 96 -2.75 -10.43 -13.50
CA ARG A 96 -1.46 -9.85 -13.07
C ARG A 96 -1.16 -10.11 -11.60
N TYR A 97 -2.18 -10.51 -10.84
CA TYR A 97 -2.08 -10.69 -9.39
C TYR A 97 -2.26 -12.16 -8.98
N PRO A 98 -1.46 -12.65 -8.03
CA PRO A 98 -1.71 -13.95 -7.39
C PRO A 98 -2.83 -13.84 -6.35
N GLU A 99 -3.25 -14.98 -5.82
CA GLU A 99 -4.07 -15.00 -4.60
C GLU A 99 -3.26 -14.52 -3.40
N PRO A 100 -3.84 -13.75 -2.44
CA PRO A 100 -5.26 -13.36 -2.34
C PRO A 100 -5.62 -12.03 -3.04
N LEU A 101 -4.66 -11.40 -3.73
CA LEU A 101 -4.85 -10.06 -4.31
C LEU A 101 -5.83 -10.09 -5.48
N ARG A 102 -5.79 -11.15 -6.29
CA ARG A 102 -6.75 -11.40 -7.36
C ARG A 102 -8.18 -11.43 -6.82
N GLN A 103 -8.45 -12.22 -5.78
CA GLN A 103 -9.77 -12.29 -5.15
C GLN A 103 -10.24 -10.93 -4.64
N ARG A 104 -9.34 -10.13 -4.04
CA ARG A 104 -9.68 -8.79 -3.57
C ARG A 104 -10.04 -7.84 -4.70
N LEU A 105 -9.34 -7.90 -5.84
CA LEU A 105 -9.69 -7.11 -7.02
C LEU A 105 -11.03 -7.56 -7.61
N GLN A 106 -11.26 -8.88 -7.69
CA GLN A 106 -12.52 -9.45 -8.15
C GLN A 106 -13.71 -8.97 -7.29
N GLN A 107 -13.55 -8.97 -5.97
CA GLN A 107 -14.58 -8.47 -5.06
C GLN A 107 -14.98 -7.02 -5.35
N LEU A 108 -14.00 -6.14 -5.64
CA LEU A 108 -14.28 -4.74 -5.96
C LEU A 108 -14.96 -4.55 -7.32
N LEU A 109 -14.71 -5.46 -8.27
CA LEU A 109 -15.39 -5.47 -9.56
C LEU A 109 -16.84 -5.97 -9.44
N ASP A 110 -17.06 -7.01 -8.63
CA ASP A 110 -18.37 -7.65 -8.46
C ASP A 110 -19.29 -6.84 -7.54
N ASP A 111 -18.73 -6.21 -6.51
CA ASP A 111 -19.46 -5.44 -5.50
C ASP A 111 -18.72 -4.13 -5.17
N PRO A 112 -18.89 -3.09 -6.01
CA PRO A 112 -18.20 -1.82 -5.84
C PRO A 112 -18.70 -1.01 -4.62
N ASP A 113 -19.90 -1.29 -4.11
CA ASP A 113 -20.49 -0.57 -2.97
C ASP A 113 -20.13 -1.25 -1.63
N GLY A 114 -20.04 -2.59 -1.63
CA GLY A 114 -19.54 -3.42 -0.53
C GLY A 114 -20.58 -3.91 0.46
#